data_AF-A0A9P3L6J2-F1
#
_entry.id   AF-A0A9P3L6J2-F1
#
_cell.length_a   1.000
_cell.length_b   1.000
_cell.length_c   1.000
_cell.angle_alpha   90.00
_cell.angle_beta   90.00
_cell.angle_gamma   90.00
#
_symmetry.space_group_name_H-M   'P 1'
#
loop_
_entity.id
_entity.type
_entity.pdbx_description
1 polymer ?
#
loop_
_entity_poly.entity_id
_entity_poly.type
_entity_poly.pdbx_seq_one_letter_code
_entity_poly.pdbx_strand_id
1 'polypeptide(L)'
;MAHLRGVAEASARIFGNVIGNGLRSGHKVLSQKLIGDKVLAWYPEPVQKMDPLYVDPTEPKRVLKIERMKRRGKGVPKKGEGKRAGKRK
;
A
#
# COMPACT_ATOMS: atom_id res chain seq x y z
N MET A 1 -28.41 -13.89 -43.31
CA MET A 1 -27.16 -13.70 -42.56
C MET A 1 -26.61 -12.27 -42.59
N ALA A 2 -26.67 -11.52 -43.70
CA ALA A 2 -26.18 -10.12 -43.75
C ALA A 2 -26.94 -9.14 -42.82
N HIS A 3 -28.27 -9.30 -42.68
CA HIS A 3 -29.10 -8.51 -41.76
C HIS A 3 -28.70 -8.67 -40.29
N LEU A 4 -28.29 -9.87 -39.86
CA LEU A 4 -27.81 -10.11 -38.49
C LEU A 4 -26.51 -9.37 -38.20
N ARG A 5 -25.63 -9.28 -39.20
CA ARG A 5 -24.37 -8.54 -39.09
C ARG A 5 -24.59 -7.04 -38.98
N GLY A 6 -25.50 -6.47 -39.76
CA GLY A 6 -25.86 -5.05 -39.66
C GLY A 6 -26.46 -4.67 -38.31
N VAL A 7 -27.30 -5.54 -37.73
CA VAL A 7 -27.84 -5.35 -36.38
C VAL A 7 -26.72 -5.42 -35.32
N ALA A 8 -25.80 -6.38 -35.43
CA ALA A 8 -24.66 -6.49 -34.52
C ALA A 8 -23.73 -5.26 -34.60
N GLU A 9 -23.48 -4.74 -35.80
CA GLU A 9 -22.68 -3.53 -36.01
C GLU A 9 -23.36 -2.28 -35.46
N ALA A 10 -24.67 -2.13 -35.65
CA ALA A 10 -25.44 -1.03 -35.05
C ALA A 10 -25.41 -1.09 -33.52
N SER A 11 -25.60 -2.27 -32.93
CA SER A 11 -25.52 -2.49 -31.48
C SER A 11 -24.12 -2.17 -30.93
N ALA A 12 -23.07 -2.63 -31.61
CA ALA A 12 -21.69 -2.32 -31.25
C ALA A 12 -21.40 -0.82 -31.22
N ARG A 13 -21.94 -0.05 -32.18
CA ARG A 13 -21.84 1.41 -32.20
C ARG A 13 -22.59 2.08 -31.05
N ILE A 14 -23.78 1.58 -30.70
CA ILE A 14 -24.61 2.16 -29.64
C ILE A 14 -24.01 1.91 -28.25
N PHE A 15 -23.55 0.69 -27.99
CA PHE A 15 -23.14 0.26 -26.64
C PHE A 15 -21.62 0.21 -26.45
N GLY A 16 -20.83 0.54 -27.46
CA GLY A 16 -19.36 0.47 -27.40
C GLY A 16 -18.82 -0.95 -27.36
N ASN A 17 -19.58 -1.95 -27.83
CA ASN A 17 -19.08 -3.32 -27.92
C ASN A 17 -18.08 -3.44 -29.08
N VAL A 18 -17.02 -4.22 -28.89
CA VAL A 18 -16.01 -4.45 -29.92
C VAL A 18 -16.31 -5.73 -30.69
N ILE A 19 -16.45 -5.62 -32.01
CA ILE A 19 -16.56 -6.78 -32.92
C ILE A 19 -15.16 -7.21 -33.33
N GLY A 20 -14.71 -8.37 -32.83
CA GLY A 20 -13.40 -8.94 -33.14
C GLY A 20 -13.42 -9.87 -34.35
N ASN A 21 -12.23 -10.21 -34.86
CA ASN A 21 -12.00 -11.19 -35.93
C ASN A 21 -11.68 -12.61 -35.40
N GLY A 22 -11.97 -12.87 -34.11
CA GLY A 22 -11.65 -14.14 -33.44
C GLY A 22 -10.21 -14.25 -32.93
N LEU A 23 -9.34 -13.30 -33.25
CA LEU A 23 -7.97 -13.25 -32.75
C LEU A 23 -7.87 -12.42 -31.45
N ARG A 24 -6.78 -12.59 -30.70
CA ARG A 24 -6.53 -11.84 -29.46
C ARG A 24 -6.20 -10.38 -29.78
N SER A 25 -7.08 -9.45 -29.41
CA SER A 25 -6.94 -8.01 -29.66
C SER A 25 -6.48 -7.19 -28.46
N GLY A 26 -6.26 -7.81 -27.29
CA GLY A 26 -5.91 -7.11 -26.04
C GLY A 26 -7.08 -6.40 -25.34
N HIS A 27 -8.29 -6.40 -25.92
CA HIS A 27 -9.49 -5.78 -25.32
C HIS A 27 -9.78 -6.28 -23.89
N LYS A 28 -9.45 -7.54 -23.58
CA LYS A 28 -9.57 -8.10 -22.22
C LYS A 28 -8.69 -7.35 -21.20
N VAL A 29 -7.49 -6.92 -21.59
CA VAL A 29 -6.59 -6.19 -20.70
C VAL A 29 -7.09 -4.77 -20.48
N LEU A 30 -7.57 -4.10 -21.55
CA LEU A 30 -8.09 -2.74 -21.46
C LEU A 30 -9.42 -2.66 -20.66
N SER A 31 -10.23 -3.70 -20.71
CA SER A 31 -11.49 -3.79 -19.96
C SER A 31 -11.31 -4.21 -18.49
N GLN A 32 -10.11 -4.65 -18.10
CA GLN A 32 -9.83 -4.92 -16.69
C GLN A 32 -9.83 -3.60 -15.91
N LYS A 33 -10.54 -3.61 -14.78
CA LYS A 33 -10.49 -2.48 -13.84
C LYS A 33 -9.09 -2.39 -13.25
N LEU A 34 -8.57 -1.18 -13.11
CA LEU A 34 -7.33 -0.95 -12.37
C LEU A 34 -7.56 -1.27 -10.88
N ILE A 35 -6.68 -2.07 -10.30
CA ILE A 35 -6.79 -2.54 -8.89
C ILE A 35 -5.69 -1.91 -8.02
N GLY A 36 -4.78 -1.10 -8.59
CA GLY A 36 -3.62 -0.53 -7.90
C GLY A 36 -3.95 0.15 -6.57
N ASP A 37 -4.92 1.06 -6.57
CA ASP A 37 -5.33 1.79 -5.36
C ASP A 37 -5.85 0.85 -4.26
N LYS A 38 -6.57 -0.21 -4.64
CA LYS A 38 -7.07 -1.22 -3.70
C LYS A 38 -5.93 -2.06 -3.12
N VAL A 39 -4.90 -2.34 -3.92
CA VAL A 39 -3.70 -3.05 -3.43
C VAL A 39 -2.93 -2.15 -2.47
N LEU A 40 -2.77 -0.87 -2.79
CA LEU A 40 -2.05 0.09 -1.94
C LEU A 40 -2.77 0.30 -0.60
N ALA A 41 -4.10 0.36 -0.62
CA ALA A 41 -4.94 0.54 0.56
C ALA A 41 -5.04 -0.71 1.47
N TRP A 42 -4.18 -1.72 1.29
CA TRP A 42 -4.20 -2.94 2.09
C TRP A 42 -3.97 -2.67 3.58
N TYR A 43 -3.06 -1.74 3.92
CA TYR A 43 -2.87 -1.29 5.30
C TYR A 43 -3.44 0.12 5.45
N PRO A 44 -4.31 0.36 6.46
CA PRO A 44 -4.82 1.70 6.72
C PRO A 44 -3.69 2.61 7.20
N GLU A 45 -3.76 3.89 6.82
CA GLU A 45 -2.82 4.88 7.35
C GLU A 45 -3.06 5.09 8.86
N PRO A 46 -1.99 5.17 9.66
CA PRO A 46 -2.11 5.42 11.09
C PRO A 46 -2.68 6.82 11.37
N VAL A 47 -3.50 6.95 12.42
CA VAL A 47 -4.13 8.21 12.83
C VAL A 47 -3.10 9.32 13.09
N GLN A 48 -1.91 8.94 13.57
CA GLN A 48 -0.77 9.83 13.81
C GLN A 48 -0.30 10.58 12.56
N LYS A 49 -0.54 10.04 11.35
CA LYS A 49 -0.25 10.72 10.08
C LYS A 49 -1.43 11.51 9.54
N MET A 50 -2.66 11.17 9.95
CA MET A 50 -3.89 11.81 9.48
C MET A 50 -4.18 13.10 10.22
N ASP A 51 -3.93 13.14 11.53
CA ASP A 51 -4.17 14.30 12.38
C ASP A 51 -2.87 14.78 13.04
N PRO A 52 -2.34 15.96 12.64
CA PRO A 52 -1.14 16.55 13.25
C PRO A 52 -1.29 16.88 14.74
N LEU A 53 -2.52 17.04 15.24
CA LEU A 53 -2.81 17.34 16.65
C LEU A 53 -2.96 16.09 17.51
N TYR A 54 -3.04 14.90 16.89
CA TYR A 54 -3.15 13.65 17.61
C TYR A 54 -1.82 13.29 18.29
N VAL A 55 -1.82 13.29 19.62
CA VAL A 55 -0.68 12.87 20.43
C VAL A 55 -0.86 11.43 20.88
N ASP A 56 -0.05 10.53 20.35
CA ASP A 56 -0.05 9.12 20.77
C ASP A 56 0.45 8.99 22.23
N PRO A 57 -0.37 8.46 23.17
CA PRO A 57 0.03 8.31 24.57
C PRO A 57 1.15 7.27 24.77
N THR A 58 1.49 6.48 23.76
CA THR A 58 2.55 5.47 23.81
C THR A 58 3.93 6.11 23.78
N GLU A 59 4.11 7.20 23.02
CA GLU A 59 5.37 7.95 22.95
C GLU A 59 5.82 8.56 24.29
N PRO A 60 5.00 9.32 25.04
CA PRO A 60 5.41 9.86 26.34
C PRO A 60 5.69 8.75 27.36
N LYS A 61 4.90 7.66 27.34
CA LYS A 61 5.16 6.48 28.17
C LYS A 61 6.51 5.84 27.85
N ARG A 62 6.86 5.73 26.56
CA ARG A 62 8.16 5.22 26.09
C ARG A 62 9.31 6.08 26.59
N VAL A 63 9.18 7.41 26.49
CA VAL A 63 10.20 8.36 26.97
C VAL A 63 10.41 8.24 28.49
N LEU A 64 9.34 8.25 29.28
CA LEU A 64 9.40 8.11 30.74
C LEU A 64 10.02 6.77 31.17
N LYS A 65 9.71 5.68 30.45
CA LYS A 65 10.30 4.36 30.69
C LYS A 65 11.81 4.38 30.43
N ILE A 66 12.25 4.96 29.31
CA ILE A 66 13.66 5.07 28.95
C ILE A 66 14.41 5.88 30.01
N GLU A 67 13.86 7.01 30.44
CA GLU A 67 14.45 7.85 31.46
C GLU A 67 14.62 7.09 32.79
N ARG A 68 13.57 6.40 33.24
CA ARG A 68 13.61 5.56 34.45
C ARG A 68 14.70 4.49 34.38
N MET A 69 14.88 3.86 33.21
CA MET A 69 15.92 2.85 32.99
C MET A 69 17.32 3.45 33.01
N LYS A 70 17.50 4.62 32.40
CA LYS A 70 18.77 5.38 32.43
C LYS A 70 19.16 5.75 33.87
N ARG A 71 18.22 6.23 34.68
CA ARG A 71 18.46 6.56 36.10
C ARG A 71 18.96 5.36 36.92
N ARG A 72 18.56 4.14 36.56
CA ARG A 72 18.98 2.88 37.21
C ARG A 72 20.30 2.31 36.65
N GLY A 73 20.94 2.97 35.69
CA GLY A 73 22.11 2.42 34.98
C GLY A 73 21.79 1.22 34.07
N LYS A 74 20.49 0.93 33.84
CA LYS A 74 20.01 -0.16 32.98
C LYS A 74 19.59 0.33 31.59
N GLY A 75 20.02 1.54 31.22
CA GLY A 75 19.79 2.09 29.89
C GLY A 75 20.49 1.27 28.81
N VAL A 76 19.96 1.33 27.59
CA VAL A 76 20.63 0.75 26.42
C VAL A 76 21.95 1.49 26.18
N PRO A 77 23.08 0.80 25.95
CA PRO A 77 24.35 1.44 25.63
C PRO A 77 24.27 2.19 24.30
N LYS A 78 25.19 3.12 24.07
CA LYS A 78 25.30 3.81 22.78
C LYS A 78 25.57 2.80 21.66
N LYS A 79 24.94 3.01 20.51
CA LYS A 79 25.09 2.15 19.33
C LYS A 79 26.58 2.06 18.96
N GLY A 80 27.08 0.84 18.77
CA GLY A 80 28.50 0.59 18.50
C GLY A 80 29.40 0.48 19.74
N GLU A 81 28.92 0.86 20.92
CA GLU A 81 29.67 0.80 22.20
C GLU A 81 29.13 -0.30 23.13
N GLY A 82 28.57 -1.36 22.54
CA GLY A 82 28.08 -2.50 23.30
C GLY A 82 29.24 -3.24 24.01
N LYS A 83 28.91 -3.99 25.06
CA LYS A 83 29.91 -4.75 25.87
C LYS A 83 30.85 -5.65 25.06
N ARG A 84 30.44 -6.08 23.86
CA ARG A 84 31.23 -6.94 22.97
C ARG A 84 31.94 -6.19 21.83
N ALA A 85 31.68 -4.90 21.65
CA ALA A 85 32.24 -4.13 20.53
C ALA A 85 33.77 -4.06 20.58
N GLY A 86 34.36 -3.93 21.77
CA GLY A 86 35.81 -3.92 21.97
C GLY A 86 36.48 -5.29 22.00
N LYS A 87 35.73 -6.40 21.96
CA LYS A 87 36.29 -7.77 22.03
C LYS A 87 36.84 -8.27 20.69
N ARG A 88 36.77 -7.46 19.64
CA ARG A 88 37.25 -7.78 18.28
C ARG A 88 38.63 -7.18 17.98
N LYS A 89 39.46 -7.02 19.01
CA LYS A 89 40.88 -6.71 18.90
C LYS A 89 41.68 -7.96 19.25
#